data_AF-A0A0P6WH76-F1
#
_entry.id   AF-A0A0P6WH76-F1
#
_cell.length_a   1.000
_cell.length_b   1.000
_cell.length_c   1.000
_cell.angle_alpha   90.00
_cell.angle_beta   90.00
_cell.angle_gamma   90.00
#
_symmetry.space_group_name_H-M   'P 1'
#
loop_
_entity.id
_entity.type
_entity.pdbx_description
1 polymer ?
#
loop_
_entity_poly.entity_id
_entity_poly.type
_entity_poly.pdbx_seq_one_letter_code
_entity_poly.pdbx_strand_id
1 'polypeptide(L)'
;MNKTFLLKGLRWFFIFLIAFVIVVYVYKRSILHNSIQSSIRTVAPGSTVVGIIQTHTTKSREKIYKALYKTKEGKCFRASFERTSYTLIENQESPCQ
;
A
#
# COMPACT_ATOMS: atom_id res chain seq x y z
N MET A 1 -26.48 -13.58 39.07
CA MET A 1 -25.52 -12.81 38.26
C MET A 1 -25.48 -13.39 36.85
N ASN A 2 -26.05 -12.69 35.87
CA ASN A 2 -26.36 -13.25 34.53
C ASN A 2 -25.10 -13.40 33.66
N LYS A 3 -24.51 -14.60 33.66
CA LYS A 3 -23.37 -14.99 32.79
C LYS A 3 -23.62 -14.69 31.30
N THR A 4 -24.87 -14.70 30.86
CA THR A 4 -25.33 -14.39 29.49
C THR A 4 -25.04 -12.96 29.04
N PHE A 5 -25.01 -11.99 29.96
CA PHE A 5 -24.74 -10.58 29.62
C PHE A 5 -23.24 -10.34 29.36
N LEU A 6 -22.38 -11.00 30.16
CA LEU A 6 -20.93 -11.00 30.00
C LEU A 6 -20.49 -11.63 28.66
N LEU A 7 -21.07 -12.78 28.28
CA LEU A 7 -20.78 -13.44 27.00
C LEU A 7 -21.21 -12.61 25.77
N LYS A 8 -22.34 -11.90 25.84
CA LYS A 8 -22.78 -10.98 24.77
C LYS A 8 -21.86 -9.76 24.65
N GLY A 9 -21.42 -9.18 25.77
CA GLY A 9 -20.46 -8.08 25.79
C GLY A 9 -19.11 -8.46 25.18
N LEU A 10 -18.57 -9.63 25.54
CA LEU A 10 -17.31 -10.13 25.00
C LEU A 10 -17.37 -10.34 23.47
N ARG A 11 -18.49 -10.89 22.98
CA ARG A 11 -18.72 -11.12 21.55
C ARG A 11 -18.72 -9.80 20.76
N TRP A 12 -19.34 -8.76 21.30
CA TRP A 12 -19.40 -7.46 20.64
C TRP A 12 -18.05 -6.75 20.62
N PHE A 13 -17.29 -6.83 21.72
CA PHE A 13 -15.92 -6.33 21.79
C PHE A 13 -15.01 -7.00 20.75
N PHE A 14 -15.13 -8.31 20.57
CA PHE A 14 -14.35 -9.04 19.59
C PHE A 14 -14.66 -8.62 18.15
N ILE A 15 -15.94 -8.44 17.81
CA ILE A 15 -16.37 -7.95 16.49
C ILE A 15 -15.81 -6.55 16.24
N PHE A 16 -15.88 -5.66 17.24
CA PHE A 16 -15.34 -4.31 17.13
C PHE A 16 -13.83 -4.31 16.88
N LEU A 17 -13.08 -5.16 17.59
CA LEU A 17 -11.64 -5.29 17.42
C LEU A 17 -11.27 -5.78 16.00
N ILE A 18 -12.00 -6.75 15.46
CA ILE A 18 -11.81 -7.21 14.07
C ILE A 18 -12.08 -6.07 13.09
N ALA A 19 -13.21 -5.37 13.24
CA ALA A 19 -13.56 -4.26 12.36
C ALA A 19 -12.48 -3.16 12.39
N PHE A 20 -11.96 -2.83 13.58
CA PHE A 20 -10.88 -1.87 13.75
C PHE A 20 -9.60 -2.28 13.01
N VAL A 21 -9.18 -3.55 13.14
CA VAL A 21 -7.98 -4.05 12.43
C VAL A 21 -8.14 -3.96 10.91
N ILE A 22 -9.32 -4.29 10.38
CA ILE A 22 -9.61 -4.20 8.95
C ILE A 22 -9.51 -2.73 8.48
N VAL A 23 -10.13 -1.80 9.22
CA VAL A 23 -10.10 -0.37 8.89
C VAL A 23 -8.67 0.16 8.89
N VAL A 24 -7.88 -0.16 9.91
CA VAL A 24 -6.47 0.25 9.99
C VAL A 24 -5.66 -0.30 8.81
N TYR A 25 -5.91 -1.54 8.41
CA TYR A 25 -5.24 -2.15 7.27
C TYR A 25 -5.58 -1.43 5.95
N VAL A 26 -6.87 -1.17 5.70
CA VAL A 26 -7.34 -0.43 4.52
C VAL A 26 -6.75 0.98 4.48
N TYR A 27 -6.74 1.68 5.62
CA TYR A 27 -6.18 3.02 5.74
C TYR A 27 -4.68 3.04 5.42
N LYS A 28 -3.89 2.12 5.99
CA LYS A 28 -2.46 1.98 5.69
C LYS A 28 -2.21 1.71 4.21
N ARG A 29 -3.05 0.90 3.57
CA ARG A 29 -2.93 0.59 2.13
C ARG A 29 -3.25 1.79 1.25
N SER A 30 -4.25 2.59 1.62
CA SER A 30 -4.59 3.83 0.93
C SER A 30 -3.45 4.87 1.03
N ILE A 31 -2.86 5.03 2.22
CA ILE A 31 -1.68 5.91 2.40
C ILE A 31 -0.53 5.47 1.48
N LEU A 32 -0.19 4.19 1.47
CA LEU A 32 0.87 3.64 0.61
C LEU A 32 0.62 3.99 -0.87
N HIS A 33 -0.61 3.80 -1.35
CA HIS A 33 -0.97 4.12 -2.72
C HIS A 33 -0.84 5.62 -3.03
N ASN A 34 -1.37 6.48 -2.15
CA ASN A 34 -1.33 7.92 -2.33
C ASN A 34 0.10 8.46 -2.30
N SER A 35 0.94 7.99 -1.38
CA SER A 35 2.35 8.40 -1.29
C SER A 35 3.11 8.02 -2.55
N ILE A 36 3.00 6.77 -3.01
CA ILE A 36 3.64 6.31 -4.25
C ILE A 36 3.13 7.10 -5.45
N GLN A 37 1.82 7.30 -5.56
CA GLN A 37 1.24 8.09 -6.65
C GLN A 37 1.73 9.54 -6.64
N SER A 38 1.87 10.15 -5.46
CA SER A 38 2.44 11.49 -5.31
C SER A 38 3.89 11.53 -5.78
N SER A 39 4.73 10.59 -5.32
CA SER A 39 6.14 10.49 -5.73
C SER A 39 6.31 10.21 -7.23
N ILE A 40 5.37 9.52 -7.86
CA ILE A 40 5.40 9.29 -9.32
C ILE A 40 4.95 10.54 -10.07
N ARG A 41 3.91 11.25 -9.59
CA ARG A 41 3.41 12.46 -10.25
C ARG A 41 4.42 13.60 -10.29
N THR A 42 5.34 13.67 -9.32
CA THR A 42 6.42 14.66 -9.33
C THR A 42 7.43 14.39 -10.45
N VAL A 43 7.68 13.13 -10.79
CA VAL A 43 8.65 12.72 -11.83
C VAL A 43 7.98 12.60 -13.21
N ALA A 44 6.74 12.12 -13.24
CA ALA A 44 5.96 11.85 -14.44
C ALA A 44 4.54 12.44 -14.30
N PRO A 45 4.34 13.73 -14.61
CA PRO A 45 3.07 14.41 -14.40
C PRO A 45 1.94 13.82 -15.24
N GLY A 46 0.86 13.43 -14.55
CA GLY A 46 -0.33 12.81 -15.16
C GLY A 46 -0.16 11.37 -15.63
N SER A 47 0.83 10.67 -15.08
CA SER A 47 0.91 9.22 -15.10
C SER A 47 -0.19 8.57 -14.24
N THR A 48 -0.55 7.34 -14.60
CA THR A 48 -1.50 6.49 -13.88
C THR A 48 -0.81 5.25 -13.34
N VAL A 49 -0.92 5.01 -12.03
CA VAL A 49 -0.40 3.81 -11.38
C VAL A 49 -1.29 2.63 -11.77
N VAL A 50 -0.71 1.62 -12.42
CA VAL A 50 -1.40 0.41 -12.88
C VAL A 50 -1.42 -0.65 -11.78
N GLY A 51 -0.37 -0.73 -10.97
CA GLY A 51 -0.29 -1.70 -9.88
C GLY A 51 0.87 -1.45 -8.92
N ILE A 52 0.75 -1.94 -7.69
CA ILE A 52 1.81 -1.89 -6.67
C ILE A 52 2.00 -3.29 -6.11
N ILE A 53 3.20 -3.82 -6.24
CA ILE A 53 3.58 -5.16 -5.81
C ILE A 53 4.68 -5.04 -4.75
N GLN A 54 4.49 -5.66 -3.59
CA GLN A 54 5.58 -5.81 -2.63
C GLN A 54 6.51 -6.91 -3.14
N THR A 55 7.79 -6.61 -3.36
CA THR A 55 8.70 -7.60 -3.97
C THR A 55 9.47 -8.41 -2.96
N HIS A 56 10.27 -7.76 -2.12
CA HIS A 56 11.03 -8.47 -1.11
C HIS A 56 11.24 -7.60 0.13
N THR A 57 11.61 -8.26 1.22
CA THR A 57 12.06 -7.61 2.44
C THR A 57 13.59 -7.70 2.45
N THR A 58 14.26 -6.56 2.55
CA THR A 58 15.73 -6.53 2.64
C THR A 58 16.20 -7.19 3.93
N LYS A 59 17.51 -7.51 4.01
CA LYS A 59 18.13 -8.03 5.25
C LYS A 59 17.93 -7.08 6.45
N SER A 60 17.77 -5.79 6.19
CA SER A 60 17.49 -4.73 7.17
C SER A 60 16.00 -4.65 7.58
N ARG A 61 15.17 -5.63 7.22
CA ARG A 61 13.69 -5.66 7.44
C ARG A 61 12.91 -4.57 6.71
N GLU A 62 13.53 -3.92 5.74
CA GLU A 62 12.90 -2.88 4.93
C GLU A 62 12.11 -3.53 3.80
N LYS A 63 10.85 -3.12 3.61
CA LYS A 63 10.05 -3.68 2.51
C LYS A 63 10.21 -2.79 1.29
N ILE A 64 10.50 -3.41 0.15
CA ILE A 64 10.57 -2.72 -1.14
C ILE A 64 9.29 -2.97 -1.92
N TYR A 65 8.65 -1.90 -2.35
CA TYR A 65 7.46 -1.90 -3.20
C TYR A 65 7.86 -1.55 -4.62
N LYS A 66 7.44 -2.34 -5.61
CA LYS A 66 7.52 -1.96 -7.01
C LYS A 66 6.17 -1.45 -7.47
N ALA A 67 6.13 -0.24 -8.00
CA ALA A 67 4.96 0.31 -8.66
C ALA A 67 5.14 0.26 -10.17
N LEU A 68 4.12 -0.21 -10.85
CA LEU A 68 3.95 -0.12 -12.29
C LEU A 68 3.11 1.10 -12.58
N TYR A 69 3.60 2.01 -13.42
CA TYR A 69 2.82 3.16 -13.85
C TYR A 69 2.98 3.39 -15.34
N LYS A 70 1.92 3.96 -15.93
CA LYS A 70 1.84 4.30 -17.34
C LYS A 70 1.82 5.82 -17.48
N THR A 71 2.67 6.36 -18.35
CA THR A 71 2.67 7.80 -18.66
C THR A 71 1.55 8.14 -19.66
N LYS A 72 1.26 9.43 -19.82
CA LYS A 72 0.28 9.89 -20.84
C LYS A 72 0.66 9.48 -22.26
N GLU A 73 1.95 9.39 -22.54
CA GLU A 73 2.51 8.97 -23.83
C GLU A 73 2.38 7.46 -24.08
N GLY A 74 1.83 6.72 -23.11
CA GLY A 74 1.63 5.28 -23.22
C GLY A 74 2.82 4.42 -22.81
N LYS A 75 3.92 5.03 -22.38
CA LYS A 75 5.12 4.31 -21.89
C LYS A 75 4.87 3.75 -20.49
N CYS A 76 5.37 2.55 -20.24
CA CYS A 76 5.25 1.89 -18.95
C CYS A 76 6.59 1.86 -18.22
N PHE A 77 6.54 2.09 -16.92
CA PHE A 77 7.72 2.14 -16.07
C PHE A 77 7.51 1.30 -14.82
N ARG A 78 8.59 0.69 -14.36
CA ARG A 78 8.72 0.04 -13.06
C ARG A 78 9.54 0.94 -12.17
N ALA A 79 8.92 1.44 -11.11
CA ALA A 79 9.59 2.20 -10.07
C ALA A 79 9.66 1.41 -8.76
N SER A 80 10.82 1.40 -8.13
CA SER A 80 11.04 0.78 -6.82
C SER A 80 10.99 1.84 -5.72
N PHE A 81 10.26 1.56 -4.65
CA PHE A 81 10.03 2.45 -3.50
C PHE A 81 10.35 1.75 -2.19
N GLU A 82 10.94 2.51 -1.28
CA GLU A 82 11.13 2.10 0.10
C GLU A 82 9.86 2.32 0.93
N ARG A 83 9.55 1.40 1.86
CA ARG A 83 8.33 1.47 2.68
C ARG A 83 8.21 2.71 3.56
N THR A 84 9.32 3.09 4.19
CA THR A 84 9.40 4.08 5.27
C THR A 84 9.42 5.48 4.70
N SER A 85 10.25 5.70 3.68
CA SER A 85 10.49 7.02 3.09
C SER A 85 9.66 7.28 1.83
N TYR A 86 9.07 6.24 1.20
CA TYR A 86 8.43 6.31 -0.12
C TYR A 86 9.30 7.00 -1.18
N THR A 87 10.62 6.94 -0.99
CA THR A 87 11.60 7.48 -1.91
C THR A 87 11.70 6.58 -3.13
N LEU A 88 11.85 7.21 -4.28
CA LEU A 88 12.11 6.52 -5.54
C LEU A 88 13.56 6.03 -5.52
N ILE A 89 13.77 4.72 -5.48
CA ILE A 89 15.10 4.10 -5.51
C ILE A 89 15.55 3.89 -6.96
N GLU A 90 14.63 3.42 -7.80
CA GLU A 90 14.94 2.99 -9.16
C GLU A 90 13.72 3.28 -10.03
N ASN A 91 13.94 3.70 -11.27
CA ASN A 91 12.90 3.92 -12.27
C ASN A 91 13.40 3.43 -13.62
N GLN A 92 12.81 2.34 -14.11
CA GLN A 92 13.20 1.71 -15.37
C GLN A 92 12.00 1.59 -16.29
N GLU A 93 12.23 1.82 -17.58
CA GLU A 93 11.23 1.54 -18.60
C GLU A 93 10.99 0.03 -18.65
N SER A 94 9.72 -0.36 -18.71
CA SER A 94 9.31 -1.76 -18.70
C SER A 94 8.22 -2.00 -19.72
N PRO A 95 8.14 -3.18 -20.35
CA PRO A 95 7.00 -3.52 -21.18
C PRO A 95 5.71 -3.41 -20.36
N CYS A 96 4.62 -2.98 -20.99
CA CYS A 96 3.29 -2.85 -20.37
C CYS A 96 2.61 -4.20 -20.07
N GLN A 97 3.39 -5.26 -19.83
CA GLN A 97 2.96 -6.65 -19.68
C GLN A 97 3.04 -7.11 -18.23
#